data_AF-A0A227J176-F1
#
_entry.id   AF-A0A227J176-F1
#
_cell.length_a   1.000
_cell.length_b   1.000
_cell.length_c   1.000
_cell.angle_alpha   90.00
_cell.angle_beta   90.00
_cell.angle_gamma   90.00
#
_symmetry.space_group_name_H-M   'P 1'
#
loop_
_entity.id
_entity.type
_entity.pdbx_description
1 polymer ?
#
loop_
_entity_poly.entity_id
_entity_poly.type
_entity_poly.pdbx_seq_one_letter_code
_entity_poly.pdbx_strand_id
1 'polypeptide(L)'
;GTYLGQWGLPPIEASYRKSDFDSIGQKLDGSKHDYVMRFKAPNVSEFWSVTIYGNDNRLMAKNDLNRHSRGDRTMKADKDGYYTIYMSANEKGRA
;
A
#
# COMPACT_ATOMS: atom_id res chain seq x y z
N GLY A 1 -2.31 10.78 -12.98
CA GLY A 1 -2.18 10.72 -11.52
C GLY A 1 -1.17 11.76 -11.08
N THR A 2 -1.47 12.51 -10.03
CA THR A 2 -0.64 13.63 -9.55
C THR A 2 0.77 13.17 -9.12
N TYR A 3 1.82 13.79 -9.65
CA TYR A 3 3.24 13.56 -9.34
C TYR A 3 3.78 14.70 -8.47
N LEU A 4 3.38 14.77 -7.20
CA LEU A 4 3.96 15.71 -6.24
C LEU A 4 4.65 14.92 -5.13
N GLY A 5 5.92 15.25 -4.89
CA GLY A 5 6.63 14.78 -3.69
C GLY A 5 5.95 15.33 -2.43
N GLN A 6 6.11 14.62 -1.32
CA GLN A 6 5.61 15.08 -0.03
C GLN A 6 6.30 16.42 0.27
N TRP A 7 5.51 17.50 0.41
CA TRP A 7 5.96 18.88 0.60
C TRP A 7 6.55 19.61 -0.63
N GLY A 8 6.29 19.14 -1.86
CA GLY A 8 6.77 19.84 -3.06
C GLY A 8 8.24 19.59 -3.39
N LEU A 9 8.83 18.56 -2.77
CA LEU A 9 10.12 18.03 -3.21
C LEU A 9 10.02 17.60 -4.68
N PRO A 10 11.09 17.76 -5.47
CA PRO A 10 11.08 17.36 -6.86
C PRO A 10 10.76 15.85 -6.94
N PRO A 11 9.92 15.40 -7.90
CA PRO A 11 9.50 14.00 -8.01
C PRO A 11 10.65 13.00 -8.21
N ILE A 12 11.87 13.50 -8.48
CA ILE A 12 13.11 12.73 -8.49
C ILE A 12 13.47 12.16 -7.11
N GLU A 13 13.02 12.79 -6.02
CA GLU A 13 13.32 12.36 -4.65
C GLU A 13 12.24 11.40 -4.10
N ALA A 14 10.96 11.69 -4.36
CA ALA A 14 9.86 10.81 -3.96
C ALA A 14 8.61 11.03 -4.84
N SER A 15 7.97 9.93 -5.22
CA SER A 15 6.70 9.94 -5.97
C SER A 15 5.63 9.15 -5.19
N TYR A 16 4.46 9.77 -4.99
CA TYR A 16 3.36 9.18 -4.24
C TYR A 16 2.21 8.85 -5.18
N ARG A 17 1.75 7.59 -5.15
CA ARG A 17 0.52 7.18 -5.83
C ARG A 17 -0.49 6.68 -4.81
N LYS A 18 -1.73 7.14 -4.97
CA LYS A 18 -2.87 6.76 -4.15
C LYS A 18 -3.87 6.00 -5.00
N SER A 19 -4.48 4.97 -4.44
CA SER A 19 -5.70 4.36 -4.98
C SER A 19 -6.79 4.42 -3.92
N ASP A 20 -7.95 4.97 -4.29
CA ASP A 20 -9.16 4.98 -3.46
C ASP A 20 -10.18 3.93 -3.90
N PHE A 21 -9.92 3.27 -5.03
CA PHE A 21 -10.84 2.36 -5.69
C PHE A 21 -10.20 1.00 -5.93
N ASP A 22 -11.01 -0.04 -5.91
CA ASP A 22 -10.63 -1.40 -6.28
C ASP A 22 -10.59 -1.61 -7.81
N SER A 23 -10.30 -2.83 -8.23
CA SER A 23 -10.19 -3.21 -9.65
C SER A 23 -11.49 -3.12 -10.44
N ILE A 24 -12.65 -3.03 -9.77
CA ILE A 24 -13.96 -2.89 -10.42
C ILE A 24 -14.53 -1.48 -10.27
N GLY A 25 -13.74 -0.54 -9.74
CA GLY A 25 -14.11 0.87 -9.62
C GLY A 25 -14.94 1.21 -8.39
N GLN A 26 -15.09 0.30 -7.43
CA GLN A 26 -15.76 0.59 -6.15
C GLN A 26 -14.78 1.19 -5.15
N LYS A 27 -15.28 2.04 -4.25
CA LYS A 27 -14.43 2.60 -3.18
C LYS A 27 -13.94 1.49 -2.27
N LEU A 28 -12.66 1.55 -1.91
CA LEU A 28 -12.07 0.64 -0.93
C LEU A 28 -12.77 0.81 0.43
N ASP A 29 -13.32 -0.29 0.94
CA ASP A 29 -13.98 -0.39 2.23
C ASP A 29 -13.51 -1.67 2.95
N GLY A 30 -12.53 -1.52 3.85
CA GLY A 30 -11.96 -2.61 4.64
C GLY A 30 -12.91 -3.17 5.70
N SER A 31 -14.01 -2.48 6.00
CA SER A 31 -15.05 -3.02 6.91
C SER A 31 -15.92 -4.07 6.25
N LYS A 32 -15.97 -4.09 4.91
CA LYS A 32 -16.81 -5.00 4.13
C LYS A 32 -16.03 -6.08 3.40
N HIS A 33 -14.79 -5.79 2.99
CA HIS A 33 -14.01 -6.66 2.13
C HIS A 33 -12.55 -6.75 2.55
N ASP A 34 -11.97 -7.93 2.30
CA ASP A 34 -10.53 -8.11 2.25
C ASP A 34 -10.03 -7.74 0.85
N TYR A 35 -8.82 -7.20 0.77
CA TYR A 35 -8.20 -6.82 -0.50
C TYR A 35 -6.86 -7.51 -0.70
N VAL A 36 -6.56 -7.78 -1.96
CA VAL A 36 -5.23 -8.22 -2.41
C VAL A 36 -4.68 -7.20 -3.41
N MET A 37 -3.47 -6.72 -3.15
CA MET A 37 -2.73 -5.90 -4.08
C MET A 37 -1.59 -6.75 -4.66
N ARG A 38 -1.65 -6.99 -5.98
CA ARG A 38 -0.61 -7.72 -6.72
C ARG A 38 0.01 -6.82 -7.77
N PHE A 39 1.32 -6.60 -7.70
CA PHE A 39 2.02 -5.63 -8.54
C PHE A 39 3.49 -6.03 -8.77
N LYS A 40 4.11 -5.49 -9.81
CA LYS A 40 5.58 -5.51 -9.95
C LYS A 40 6.18 -4.34 -9.19
N ALA A 41 7.35 -4.54 -8.59
CA ALA A 41 8.06 -3.44 -7.92
C ALA A 41 8.24 -2.26 -8.89
N PRO A 42 8.03 -1.01 -8.41
CA PRO A 42 8.35 0.16 -9.21
C PRO A 42 9.86 0.24 -9.44
N ASN A 43 10.26 0.84 -10.56
CA ASN A 43 11.66 1.14 -10.82
C ASN A 43 12.07 2.37 -10.00
N VAL A 44 12.78 2.15 -8.89
CA VAL A 44 13.25 3.18 -7.96
C VAL A 44 14.69 2.85 -7.53
N SER A 45 15.51 3.88 -7.28
CA SER A 45 16.91 3.69 -6.89
C SER A 45 17.10 3.31 -5.42
N GLU A 46 16.20 3.76 -4.53
CA GLU A 46 16.38 3.65 -3.08
C GLU A 46 15.48 2.59 -2.44
N PHE A 47 14.17 2.86 -2.39
CA PHE A 47 13.20 1.93 -1.84
C PHE A 47 11.78 2.27 -2.31
N TRP A 48 10.87 1.31 -2.16
CA TRP A 48 9.44 1.56 -2.25
C TRP A 48 8.70 1.03 -1.02
N SER A 49 7.56 1.65 -0.73
CA SER A 49 6.65 1.19 0.31
C SER A 49 5.19 1.44 -0.04
N VAL A 50 4.33 0.63 0.58
CA VAL A 50 2.88 0.74 0.58
C VAL A 50 2.45 0.92 2.02
N THR A 51 1.66 1.98 2.25
CA THR A 51 1.14 2.36 3.56
C THR A 51 -0.37 2.56 3.42
N ILE A 52 -1.15 2.02 4.36
CA ILE A 52 -2.61 2.12 4.37
C ILE A 52 -3.05 3.17 5.38
N TYR A 53 -3.95 4.05 4.96
CA TYR A 53 -4.50 5.11 5.78
C TYR A 53 -6.00 4.89 5.99
N GLY A 54 -6.49 5.16 7.20
CA GLY A 54 -7.91 5.23 7.50
C GLY A 54 -8.56 6.39 6.77
N ASN A 55 -9.71 6.15 6.14
CA ASN A 55 -10.43 7.21 5.41
C ASN A 55 -11.19 8.17 6.37
N ASP A 56 -11.37 7.77 7.62
CA ASP A 56 -12.02 8.51 8.70
C ASP A 56 -11.14 9.66 9.22
N ASN A 57 -9.85 9.40 9.44
CA ASN A 57 -8.94 10.33 10.11
C ASN A 57 -7.67 10.65 9.31
N ARG A 58 -7.44 9.98 8.16
CA ARG A 58 -6.24 10.08 7.33
C ARG A 58 -4.93 9.72 8.05
N LEU A 59 -5.00 9.06 9.19
CA LEU A 59 -3.88 8.48 9.89
C LEU A 59 -3.61 7.08 9.36
N MET A 60 -2.43 6.53 9.67
CA MET A 60 -2.14 5.12 9.37
C MET A 60 -3.22 4.24 10.00
N ALA A 61 -3.78 3.34 9.22
CA ALA A 61 -4.84 2.47 9.69
C ALA A 61 -4.32 1.65 10.88
N LYS A 62 -5.08 1.63 11.98
CA LYS A 62 -4.73 0.81 13.14
C LYS A 62 -4.65 -0.65 12.72
N ASN A 63 -3.60 -1.31 13.17
CA ASN A 63 -3.31 -2.72 12.94
C ASN A 63 -2.63 -3.26 14.21
N ASP A 64 -3.20 -4.28 14.86
CA ASP A 64 -2.65 -4.92 16.07
C ASP A 64 -1.35 -5.68 15.78
N LEU A 65 -1.04 -5.98 14.50
CA LEU A 65 0.30 -6.42 14.08
C LEU A 65 1.38 -5.32 14.22
N ASN A 66 0.98 -4.09 14.53
CA ASN A 66 1.80 -2.88 14.57
C ASN A 66 2.67 -2.72 13.30
N ARG A 67 2.13 -3.13 12.16
CA ARG A 67 2.80 -3.13 10.85
C ARG A 67 2.05 -2.20 9.90
N HIS A 68 2.55 -0.97 9.80
CA HIS A 68 1.89 0.12 9.08
C HIS A 68 2.42 0.34 7.66
N SER A 69 3.56 -0.26 7.31
CA SER A 69 4.16 -0.15 5.99
C SER A 69 4.76 -1.48 5.51
N ARG A 70 4.66 -1.74 4.21
CA ARG A 70 5.18 -2.92 3.50
C ARG A 70 5.99 -2.46 2.30
N GLY A 71 7.21 -2.96 2.15
CA GLY A 71 8.15 -2.46 1.14
C GLY A 71 9.17 -3.51 0.73
N ASP A 72 10.05 -3.18 -0.21
CA ASP A 72 11.18 -4.03 -0.60
C ASP A 72 12.09 -4.43 0.57
N ARG A 73 12.23 -3.56 1.58
CA ARG A 73 13.00 -3.85 2.80
C ARG A 73 12.34 -4.88 3.72
N THR A 74 11.04 -5.13 3.57
CA THR A 74 10.26 -6.04 4.44
C THR A 74 9.57 -7.17 3.69
N MET A 75 9.70 -7.21 2.37
CA MET A 75 9.04 -8.18 1.50
C MET A 75 10.02 -8.79 0.50
N LYS A 76 9.75 -10.02 0.10
CA LYS A 76 10.38 -10.67 -1.05
C LYS A 76 9.35 -10.81 -2.16
N ALA A 77 9.81 -10.75 -3.40
CA ALA A 77 8.97 -11.05 -4.54
C ALA A 77 8.56 -12.53 -4.52
N ASP A 78 7.37 -12.82 -5.02
CA ASP A 78 6.89 -14.15 -5.35
C ASP A 78 7.77 -14.78 -6.46
N LYS A 79 7.61 -16.08 -6.70
CA LYS A 79 8.41 -16.83 -7.70
C LYS A 79 8.31 -16.25 -9.11
N ASP A 80 7.23 -15.57 -9.44
CA ASP A 80 6.99 -14.94 -10.74
C ASP A 80 7.40 -13.44 -10.78
N GLY A 81 8.07 -12.96 -9.73
CA GLY A 81 8.60 -11.60 -9.64
C GLY A 81 7.57 -10.53 -9.24
N TYR A 82 6.34 -10.93 -8.87
CA TYR A 82 5.32 -10.03 -8.35
C TYR A 82 5.41 -9.91 -6.82
N TYR A 83 4.89 -8.82 -6.28
CA TYR A 83 4.66 -8.63 -4.85
C TYR A 83 3.17 -8.75 -4.57
N THR A 84 2.83 -9.46 -3.50
CA THR A 84 1.46 -9.64 -3.03
C THR A 84 1.29 -9.11 -1.62
N ILE A 85 0.38 -8.16 -1.44
CA ILE A 85 0.00 -7.62 -0.14
C ILE A 85 -1.46 -7.98 0.11
N TYR A 86 -1.71 -8.71 1.20
CA TYR A 86 -3.05 -8.98 1.71
C TYR A 86 -3.41 -7.93 2.75
N MET A 87 -4.62 -7.39 2.66
CA MET A 87 -5.15 -6.36 3.54
C MET A 87 -6.51 -6.81 4.04
N SER A 88 -6.68 -6.88 5.35
CA SER A 88 -7.93 -7.24 6.01
C SER A 88 -8.07 -6.44 7.30
N ALA A 89 -9.31 -6.07 7.64
CA ALA A 89 -9.62 -5.54 8.97
C ALA A 89 -9.67 -6.65 10.04
N ASN A 90 -9.66 -7.93 9.64
CA ASN A 90 -9.62 -9.07 10.55
C ASN A 90 -8.21 -9.69 10.58
N GLU A 91 -7.45 -9.30 11.58
CA GLU A 91 -6.04 -9.63 11.72
C GLU A 91 -5.78 -11.10 12.11
N LYS A 92 -6.81 -11.80 12.59
CA LYS A 92 -6.69 -13.18 13.11
C LYS A 92 -6.58 -14.26 12.03
N GLY A 93 -6.62 -13.90 10.74
CA GLY A 93 -6.79 -14.88 9.67
C GLY A 93 -5.57 -15.20 8.80
N ARG A 94 -4.63 -14.27 8.57
CA ARG A 94 -3.67 -14.40 7.45
C ARG A 94 -2.35 -13.62 7.68
N ALA A 95 -1.62 -13.96 8.74
CA ALA A 95 -0.25 -13.46 8.97
C ALA A 95 0.76 -14.03 7.96
#